data_AF-A0A7V7SVW4-F1
#
_entry.id   AF-A0A7V7SVW4-F1
#
_cell.length_a   1.000
_cell.length_b   1.000
_cell.length_c   1.000
_cell.angle_alpha   90.00
_cell.angle_beta   90.00
_cell.angle_gamma   90.00
#
_symmetry.space_group_name_H-M   'P 1'
#
loop_
_entity.id
_entity.type
_entity.pdbx_description
1 polymer ?
#
loop_
_entity_poly.entity_id
_entity_poly.type
_entity_poly.pdbx_seq_one_letter_code
_entity_poly.pdbx_strand_id
1 'polypeptide(L)' 'MRKSNRKRRSSGFRARSKTASGRRIIKAKRRRHGKFVVG' A
#
# COMPACT_ATOMS: atom_id res chain seq x y z
N MET A 1 -3.14 -21.46 0.91
CA MET A 1 -2.72 -20.05 1.07
C MET A 1 -3.97 -19.16 1.22
N ARG A 2 -4.24 -18.62 2.42
CA ARG A 2 -5.43 -17.80 2.72
C ARG A 2 -5.56 -16.64 1.70
N LYS A 3 -6.69 -16.56 0.97
CA LYS A 3 -6.92 -15.60 -0.14
C LYS A 3 -6.58 -14.13 0.21
N SER A 4 -6.64 -13.75 1.49
CA SER A 4 -6.29 -12.43 2.03
C SER A 4 -4.81 -12.03 1.88
N ASN A 5 -3.88 -12.98 1.84
CA ASN A 5 -2.44 -12.68 1.72
C ASN A 5 -2.03 -12.29 0.30
N ARG A 6 -2.78 -12.70 -0.73
CA ARG A 6 -2.49 -12.34 -2.12
C ARG A 6 -2.63 -10.83 -2.33
N LYS A 7 -3.73 -10.23 -1.85
CA LYS A 7 -3.92 -8.76 -1.90
C LYS A 7 -2.86 -8.01 -1.10
N ARG A 8 -2.52 -8.46 0.11
CA ARG A 8 -1.45 -7.82 0.92
C ARG A 8 -0.09 -7.84 0.23
N ARG A 9 0.23 -8.89 -0.54
CA ARG A 9 1.49 -8.99 -1.29
C ARG A 9 1.53 -8.09 -2.53
N SER A 10 0.39 -7.76 -3.15
CA SER A 10 0.35 -6.92 -4.34
C SER A 10 0.08 -5.44 -4.04
N SER A 11 -0.85 -5.13 -3.13
CA SER A 11 -1.30 -3.76 -2.86
C SER A 11 -1.02 -3.26 -1.43
N GLY A 12 -0.47 -4.13 -0.57
CA GLY A 12 -0.16 -3.79 0.81
C GLY A 12 0.99 -2.79 0.96
N PHE A 13 1.12 -2.24 2.17
CA PHE A 13 2.13 -1.24 2.50
C PHE A 13 3.54 -1.71 2.15
N ARG A 14 3.88 -2.95 2.52
CA ARG A 14 5.21 -3.55 2.30
C ARG A 14 5.52 -3.78 0.81
N ALA A 15 4.49 -3.96 -0.02
CA ALA A 15 4.66 -4.08 -1.47
C ALA A 15 4.93 -2.70 -2.08
N ARG A 16 4.14 -1.69 -1.69
CA ARG A 16 4.24 -0.32 -2.20
C ARG A 16 5.46 0.45 -1.68
N SER A 17 5.99 0.13 -0.51
CA SER A 17 7.17 0.83 0.02
C SER A 17 8.46 0.55 -0.76
N LYS A 18 8.51 -0.59 -1.48
CA LYS A 18 9.70 -1.04 -2.22
C LYS A 18 9.97 -0.23 -3.48
N THR A 19 8.93 0.29 -4.14
CA THR A 19 9.06 1.03 -5.41
C THR A 19 8.90 2.53 -5.22
N ALA A 20 9.55 3.34 -6.05
CA ALA A 20 9.41 4.80 -6.01
C ALA A 20 7.96 5.25 -6.28
N SER A 21 7.29 4.59 -7.23
CA SER A 21 5.87 4.82 -7.54
C SER A 21 4.97 4.46 -6.36
N GLY A 22 5.20 3.33 -5.70
CA GLY A 22 4.42 2.93 -4.53
C GLY A 22 4.63 3.86 -3.33
N ARG A 23 5.84 4.38 -3.12
CA ARG A 23 6.11 5.43 -2.10
C ARG A 23 5.33 6.72 -2.38
N ARG A 24 5.19 7.14 -3.65
CA ARG A 24 4.33 8.29 -4.02
C ARG A 24 2.87 8.05 -3.64
N ILE A 25 2.34 6.85 -3.90
CA ILE A 25 0.97 6.49 -3.52
C ILE A 25 0.78 6.53 -2.00
N ILE A 26 1.75 5.99 -1.24
CA ILE A 26 1.71 6.04 0.23
C ILE A 26 1.67 7.49 0.72
N LYS A 27 2.54 8.35 0.20
CA LYS A 27 2.56 9.79 0.56
C LYS A 27 1.24 10.47 0.22
N ALA A 28 0.68 10.21 -0.97
CA ALA A 28 -0.60 10.78 -1.39
C ALA A 28 -1.76 10.35 -0.47
N LYS A 29 -1.85 9.05 -0.14
CA LYS A 29 -2.86 8.51 0.78
C LYS A 29 -2.70 9.09 2.19
N ARG A 30 -1.47 9.22 2.70
CA ARG A 30 -1.22 9.87 4.00
C ARG A 30 -1.60 11.34 4.00
N ARG A 31 -1.33 12.08 2.91
CA ARG A 31 -1.73 13.49 2.80
C ARG A 31 -3.26 13.65 2.82
N ARG A 32 -4.01 12.72 2.21
CA ARG A 32 -5.48 12.77 2.16
C ARG A 32 -6.18 12.23 3.40
N HIS A 33 -5.63 11.20 4.04
CA HIS A 33 -6.34 10.44 5.10
C HIS A 33 -5.58 10.37 6.43
N GLY A 34 -4.41 11.01 6.54
CA GLY A 34 -3.50 10.88 7.70
C GLY A 34 -2.76 9.53 7.78
N LYS A 35 -3.30 8.47 7.15
CA LYS A 35 -2.74 7.11 7.17
C LYS A 35 -2.80 6.42 5.81
N PHE A 36 -2.02 5.34 5.66
CA PHE A 36 -2.09 4.51 4.45
C PHE A 36 -3.25 3.52 4.55
N VAL A 37 -4.27 3.74 3.73
CA VAL A 37 -5.43 2.85 3.59
C VAL A 37 -5.32 2.03 2.29
N VAL A 38 -5.45 0.70 2.41
CA VAL A 38 -5.53 -0.22 1.27
C VAL A 38 -7.01 -0.38 0.94
N GLY A 39 -7.41 0.07 -0.25
CA GLY A 39 -8.72 -0.26 -0.84
C GLY A 39 -8.67 -1.60 -1.55
#